data_AF-A0A527ZIU0-F1
#
_entry.id   AF-A0A527ZIU0-F1
#
_cell.length_a   1.000
_cell.length_b   1.000
_cell.length_c   1.000
_cell.angle_alpha   90.00
_cell.angle_beta   90.00
_cell.angle_gamma   90.00
#
_symmetry.space_group_name_H-M   'P 1'
#
loop_
_entity.id
_entity.type
_entity.pdbx_description
1 polymer ?
#
loop_
_entity_poly.entity_id
_entity_poly.type
_entity_poly.pdbx_seq_one_letter_code
_entity_poly.pdbx_strand_id
1 'polypeptide(L)'
;MTPVLRVGIFGFYSYQNLGDNVMAYLFSKCVKDDGHDPIVYAKNRSEKMDWGFKICSNVKEFVESVDVIIFGGGGLLIPRPQPSEVVNDFNDDLGLILKYTKEKSIQLFAFSIGGAGKDIDEIVPVARQELIRRLNYVT
;
A
#
# COMPACT_ATOMS: atom_id res chain seq x y z
N MET A 1 9.91 23.48 11.95
CA MET A 1 9.90 22.01 12.06
C MET A 1 8.85 21.50 11.09
N THR A 2 9.18 20.49 10.29
CA THR A 2 8.21 19.81 9.43
C THR A 2 7.17 19.13 10.33
N PRO A 3 5.85 19.23 10.03
CA PRO A 3 4.84 18.53 10.81
C PRO A 3 5.07 17.01 10.75
N VAL A 4 4.81 16.32 11.86
CA VAL A 4 4.87 14.86 11.92
C VAL A 4 3.67 14.31 11.14
N LEU A 5 3.92 13.59 10.06
CA LEU A 5 2.91 12.95 9.24
C LEU A 5 2.64 11.52 9.70
N ARG A 6 1.39 11.08 9.61
CA ARG A 6 0.99 9.68 9.70
C ARG A 6 1.00 9.07 8.30
N VAL A 7 1.98 8.21 8.04
CA VAL A 7 2.22 7.64 6.73
C VAL A 7 1.62 6.24 6.66
N GLY A 8 0.59 6.09 5.85
CA GLY A 8 0.02 4.79 5.52
C GLY A 8 0.93 4.01 4.60
N ILE A 9 1.17 2.74 4.89
CA ILE A 9 1.96 1.84 4.05
C ILE A 9 1.05 0.69 3.63
N PHE A 10 0.81 0.59 2.32
CA PHE A 10 -0.06 -0.41 1.71
C PHE A 10 0.68 -1.19 0.61
N GLY A 11 0.37 -2.47 0.50
CA GLY A 11 1.06 -3.39 -0.39
C GLY A 11 0.56 -4.81 -0.14
N PHE A 12 1.17 -5.79 -0.80
CA PHE A 12 0.81 -7.20 -0.66
C PHE A 12 1.36 -7.82 0.65
N TYR A 13 1.27 -7.06 1.75
CA TYR A 13 1.80 -7.40 3.06
C TYR A 13 0.86 -8.37 3.77
N SER A 14 1.41 -9.31 4.56
CA SER A 14 0.63 -10.33 5.28
C SER A 14 -0.10 -11.37 4.42
N TYR A 15 0.21 -11.47 3.13
CA TYR A 15 -0.28 -12.53 2.24
C TYR A 15 0.77 -13.64 2.02
N GLN A 16 1.49 -14.01 3.09
CA GLN A 16 2.48 -15.10 3.17
C GLN A 16 3.78 -14.91 2.36
N ASN A 17 4.06 -13.71 1.85
CA ASN A 17 5.34 -13.39 1.20
C ASN A 17 6.29 -12.68 2.17
N LEU A 18 7.40 -13.33 2.53
CA LEU A 18 8.44 -12.73 3.38
C LEU A 18 9.07 -11.48 2.74
N GLY A 19 9.24 -11.45 1.41
CA GLY A 19 9.82 -10.32 0.71
C GLY A 19 8.98 -9.06 0.85
N ASP A 20 7.66 -9.19 0.68
CA ASP A 20 6.73 -8.08 0.86
C ASP A 20 6.72 -7.62 2.33
N ASN A 21 6.81 -8.54 3.29
CA ASN A 21 6.91 -8.18 4.69
C ASN A 21 8.22 -7.41 5.00
N VAL A 22 9.36 -7.83 4.44
CA VAL A 22 10.62 -7.07 4.59
C VAL A 22 10.48 -5.65 4.02
N MET A 23 9.79 -5.49 2.88
CA MET A 23 9.54 -4.17 2.29
C MET A 23 8.69 -3.28 3.19
N ALA A 24 7.62 -3.80 3.78
CA ALA A 24 6.82 -3.05 4.76
C ALA A 24 7.67 -2.61 5.96
N TYR A 25 8.55 -3.48 6.46
CA TYR A 25 9.45 -3.12 7.55
C TYR A 25 10.42 -1.99 7.15
N LEU A 26 11.05 -2.11 5.98
CA LEU A 26 12.00 -1.11 5.48
C LEU A 26 11.32 0.25 5.28
N PHE A 27 10.14 0.29 4.66
CA PHE A 27 9.39 1.54 4.51
C PHE A 27 9.02 2.15 5.85
N SER A 28 8.49 1.36 6.79
CA SER A 28 8.15 1.85 8.13
C SER A 28 9.37 2.40 8.86
N LYS A 29 10.52 1.73 8.74
CA LYS A 29 11.77 2.18 9.33
C LYS A 29 12.23 3.50 8.72
N CYS A 30 12.22 3.64 7.40
CA CYS A 30 12.58 4.90 6.74
C CYS A 30 11.67 6.05 7.18
N VAL A 31 10.35 5.81 7.25
CA VAL A 31 9.38 6.80 7.74
C VAL A 31 9.69 7.23 9.18
N LYS A 32 10.00 6.27 10.07
CA LYS A 32 10.39 6.58 11.45
C LYS A 32 11.71 7.35 11.55
N ASP A 33 12.71 6.92 10.80
CA ASP A 33 14.04 7.53 10.81
C ASP A 33 13.97 8.99 10.27
N ASP A 34 12.98 9.32 9.43
CA ASP A 34 12.66 10.68 8.96
C ASP A 34 11.80 11.51 9.94
N GLY A 35 11.40 10.92 11.08
CA GLY A 35 10.61 11.61 12.13
C GLY A 35 9.10 11.59 11.91
N HIS A 36 8.59 10.64 11.14
CA HIS A 36 7.16 10.42 10.85
C HIS A 36 6.62 9.13 11.46
N ASP A 37 5.29 8.97 11.49
CA ASP A 37 4.62 7.82 12.12
C ASP A 37 4.09 6.83 11.07
N PRO A 38 4.68 5.63 10.91
CA PRO A 38 4.21 4.64 9.96
C PRO A 38 3.02 3.83 10.50
N ILE A 39 2.02 3.66 9.65
CA ILE A 39 0.89 2.75 9.88
C ILE A 39 0.86 1.76 8.72
N VAL A 40 1.06 0.47 8.99
CA VAL A 40 1.00 -0.57 7.95
C VAL A 40 -0.39 -1.15 7.88
N TYR A 41 -0.96 -1.22 6.67
CA TYR A 41 -2.18 -1.98 6.45
C TYR A 41 -1.87 -3.47 6.29
N ALA A 42 -2.51 -4.31 7.11
CA ALA A 42 -2.42 -5.76 7.00
C ALA A 42 -3.64 -6.43 7.65
N LYS A 43 -4.37 -7.25 6.89
CA LYS A 43 -5.55 -8.00 7.38
C LYS A 43 -5.18 -9.10 8.39
N ASN A 44 -4.17 -9.89 8.06
CA ASN A 44 -3.70 -10.97 8.92
C ASN A 44 -2.49 -10.47 9.70
N ARG A 45 -2.70 -10.10 10.97
CA ARG A 45 -1.60 -10.06 11.93
C ARG A 45 -1.10 -11.49 12.03
N SER A 46 0.08 -11.80 11.50
CA SER A 46 0.83 -12.90 12.11
C SER A 46 1.14 -12.39 13.52
N GLU A 47 0.39 -12.85 14.52
CA GLU A 47 0.51 -12.47 15.94
C GLU A 47 1.94 -12.60 16.49
N LYS A 48 2.83 -13.25 15.73
CA LYS A 48 4.22 -13.55 16.06
C LYS A 48 5.25 -12.50 15.62
N MET A 49 4.87 -11.46 14.90
CA MET A 49 5.82 -10.40 14.53
C MET A 49 5.45 -9.12 15.27
N ASP A 50 6.31 -8.71 16.21
CA ASP A 50 6.38 -7.34 16.70
C ASP A 50 7.30 -6.57 15.76
N TRP A 51 6.70 -5.74 14.92
CA TRP A 51 7.45 -4.94 13.95
C TRP A 51 7.89 -3.59 14.53
N GLY A 52 7.46 -3.27 15.76
CA GLY A 52 7.73 -1.98 16.39
C GLY A 52 6.96 -0.81 15.76
N PHE A 53 5.88 -1.06 15.02
CA PHE A 53 5.02 -0.02 14.43
C PHE A 53 3.54 -0.42 14.39
N LYS A 54 2.66 0.57 14.14
CA LYS A 54 1.21 0.37 14.15
C LYS A 54 0.78 -0.45 12.94
N ILE A 55 -0.11 -1.41 13.17
CA ILE A 55 -0.78 -2.18 12.13
C ILE A 55 -2.27 -1.89 12.20
N CYS A 56 -2.91 -1.67 11.05
CA CYS A 56 -4.36 -1.52 10.91
C CYS A 56 -4.88 -2.57 9.91
N SER A 57 -5.98 -3.24 10.23
CA SER A 57 -6.59 -4.26 9.37
C SER A 57 -7.90 -3.82 8.72
N ASN A 58 -8.41 -2.63 9.08
CA ASN A 58 -9.63 -2.07 8.53
C ASN A 58 -9.30 -0.93 7.56
N VAL A 59 -9.76 -1.02 6.30
CA VAL A 59 -9.43 -0.04 5.26
C VAL A 59 -9.93 1.37 5.61
N LYS A 60 -11.14 1.48 6.16
CA LYS A 60 -11.73 2.78 6.50
C LYS A 60 -10.95 3.46 7.63
N GLU A 61 -10.69 2.73 8.71
CA GLU A 61 -9.89 3.21 9.83
C GLU A 61 -8.48 3.60 9.37
N PHE A 62 -7.87 2.77 8.51
CA PHE A 62 -6.55 3.03 7.95
C PHE A 62 -6.51 4.37 7.21
N VAL A 63 -7.41 4.58 6.25
CA VAL A 63 -7.49 5.83 5.47
C VAL A 63 -7.89 7.03 6.35
N GLU A 64 -8.68 6.82 7.40
CA GLU A 64 -9.01 7.86 8.40
C GLU A 64 -7.83 8.28 9.28
N SER A 65 -6.84 7.41 9.44
CA SER A 65 -5.73 7.61 10.36
C SER A 65 -4.45 8.16 9.73
N VAL A 66 -4.41 8.36 8.41
CA VAL A 66 -3.19 8.71 7.67
C VAL A 66 -3.35 10.02 6.91
N ASP A 67 -2.22 10.71 6.73
CA ASP A 67 -2.15 11.98 6.00
C ASP A 67 -1.66 11.76 4.55
N VAL A 68 -0.91 10.67 4.33
CA VAL A 68 -0.33 10.26 3.04
C VAL A 68 -0.26 8.74 2.98
N ILE A 69 -0.33 8.14 1.77
CA ILE A 69 -0.16 6.70 1.58
C ILE A 69 0.99 6.40 0.62
N ILE A 70 1.85 5.48 1.04
CA ILE A 70 2.87 4.83 0.24
C ILE A 70 2.37 3.45 -0.17
N PHE A 71 2.32 3.22 -1.48
CA PHE A 71 2.14 1.92 -2.09
C PHE A 71 3.50 1.30 -2.35
N GLY A 72 3.71 0.05 -1.95
CA GLY A 72 4.97 -0.59 -2.26
C GLY A 72 4.97 -2.11 -2.13
N GLY A 73 6.12 -2.66 -2.51
CA GLY A 73 6.36 -4.10 -2.50
C GLY A 73 5.81 -4.83 -3.73
N GLY A 74 6.54 -5.89 -4.09
CA GLY A 74 6.07 -6.94 -4.98
C GLY A 74 5.81 -6.53 -6.44
N GLY A 75 5.04 -7.38 -7.10
CA GLY A 75 4.62 -7.24 -8.49
C GLY A 75 3.20 -6.68 -8.62
N LEU A 76 2.95 -5.51 -8.02
CA LEU A 76 1.63 -4.88 -8.02
C LEU A 76 1.11 -4.64 -9.45
N LEU A 77 1.99 -4.29 -10.38
CA LEU A 77 1.64 -4.00 -11.78
C LEU A 77 1.72 -5.21 -12.71
N ILE A 78 1.98 -6.42 -12.17
CA ILE A 78 1.91 -7.66 -12.96
C ILE A 78 0.44 -7.97 -13.26
N PRO A 79 0.03 -8.07 -14.54
CA PRO A 79 -1.35 -8.40 -14.90
C PRO A 79 -1.80 -9.74 -14.33
N ARG A 80 -3.01 -9.78 -13.75
CA ARG A 80 -3.60 -10.98 -13.15
C ARG A 80 -5.00 -11.21 -13.75
N PRO A 81 -5.12 -11.79 -14.96
CA PRO A 81 -6.41 -11.99 -15.62
C PRO A 81 -7.30 -13.02 -14.91
N GLN A 82 -6.69 -13.96 -14.18
CA GLN A 82 -7.36 -14.95 -13.34
C GLN A 82 -6.80 -14.84 -11.91
N PRO A 83 -7.24 -13.82 -11.14
CA PRO A 83 -6.74 -13.60 -9.80
C PRO A 83 -7.18 -14.73 -8.87
N SER A 84 -6.27 -15.18 -7.99
CA SER A 84 -6.63 -16.05 -6.87
C SER A 84 -7.49 -15.29 -5.86
N GLU A 85 -8.13 -16.01 -4.92
CA GLU A 85 -8.93 -15.42 -3.85
C GLU A 85 -8.14 -14.36 -3.06
N VAL A 86 -6.89 -14.65 -2.72
CA VAL A 86 -5.98 -13.72 -2.04
C VAL A 86 -5.74 -12.45 -2.85
N VAL A 87 -5.61 -12.57 -4.17
CA VAL A 87 -5.42 -11.42 -5.06
C VAL A 87 -6.72 -10.63 -5.18
N ASN A 88 -7.89 -11.27 -5.22
CA ASN A 88 -9.19 -10.59 -5.20
C ASN A 88 -9.39 -9.80 -3.91
N ASP A 89 -9.13 -10.42 -2.75
CA ASP A 89 -9.22 -9.78 -1.44
C ASP A 89 -8.34 -8.51 -1.36
N PHE A 90 -7.11 -8.60 -1.87
CA PHE A 90 -6.22 -7.43 -2.00
C PHE A 90 -6.79 -6.35 -2.93
N ASN A 91 -7.36 -6.74 -4.08
CA ASN A 91 -7.90 -5.78 -5.04
C ASN A 91 -9.17 -5.10 -4.51
N ASP A 92 -9.97 -5.79 -3.69
CA ASP A 92 -11.13 -5.21 -3.01
C ASP A 92 -10.67 -4.14 -2.01
N ASP A 93 -9.63 -4.41 -1.22
CA ASP A 93 -9.03 -3.41 -0.33
C ASP A 93 -8.44 -2.22 -1.09
N LEU A 94 -7.70 -2.49 -2.17
CA LEU A 94 -7.16 -1.45 -3.05
C LEU A 94 -8.28 -0.55 -3.58
N GLY A 95 -9.38 -1.14 -4.05
CA GLY A 95 -10.54 -0.39 -4.53
C GLY A 95 -11.16 0.50 -3.45
N LEU A 96 -11.28 -0.01 -2.22
CA LEU A 96 -11.78 0.77 -1.08
C LEU A 96 -10.81 1.89 -0.67
N ILE A 97 -9.50 1.63 -0.64
CA ILE A 97 -8.49 2.66 -0.36
C ILE A 97 -8.56 3.77 -1.40
N LEU A 98 -8.60 3.42 -2.69
CA LEU A 98 -8.71 4.39 -3.76
C LEU A 98 -10.00 5.21 -3.61
N LYS A 99 -11.13 4.58 -3.34
CA LYS A 99 -12.39 5.29 -3.08
C LYS A 99 -12.25 6.30 -1.92
N TYR A 100 -11.82 5.87 -0.74
CA TYR A 100 -11.78 6.73 0.44
C TYR A 100 -10.70 7.82 0.37
N THR A 101 -9.57 7.55 -0.27
CA THR A 101 -8.51 8.56 -0.45
C THR A 101 -8.93 9.67 -1.42
N LYS A 102 -9.79 9.35 -2.41
CA LYS A 102 -10.35 10.35 -3.33
C LYS A 102 -11.24 11.35 -2.60
N GLU A 103 -12.03 10.88 -1.63
CA GLU A 103 -12.92 11.71 -0.82
C GLU A 103 -12.16 12.69 0.10
N LYS A 104 -10.91 12.35 0.46
CA LYS A 104 -10.09 13.10 1.43
C LYS A 104 -8.90 13.86 0.85
N SER A 105 -8.69 13.78 -0.46
CA SER A 105 -7.50 14.35 -1.13
C SER A 105 -6.17 13.89 -0.52
N ILE A 106 -6.09 12.63 -0.09
CA ILE A 106 -4.87 12.05 0.46
C ILE A 106 -3.86 11.84 -0.67
N GLN A 107 -2.62 12.28 -0.45
CA GLN A 107 -1.54 12.07 -1.41
C GLN A 107 -1.12 10.60 -1.45
N LEU A 108 -0.91 10.10 -2.66
CA LEU A 108 -0.53 8.72 -2.94
C LEU A 108 0.84 8.70 -3.60
N PHE A 109 1.77 7.91 -3.07
CA PHE A 109 3.11 7.69 -3.63
C PHE A 109 3.32 6.20 -3.84
N ALA A 110 4.23 5.82 -4.74
CA ALA A 110 4.58 4.42 -4.91
C ALA A 110 6.09 4.21 -5.03
N PHE A 111 6.58 3.12 -4.42
CA PHE A 111 7.96 2.69 -4.52
C PHE A 111 8.01 1.18 -4.77
N SER A 112 8.84 0.76 -5.73
CA SER A 112 9.11 -0.66 -5.99
C SER A 112 7.84 -1.51 -6.21
N ILE A 113 6.92 -1.05 -7.07
CA ILE A 113 5.62 -1.70 -7.33
C ILE A 113 5.60 -2.71 -8.49
N GLY A 114 6.76 -3.11 -9.02
CA GLY A 114 6.99 -4.23 -9.96
C GLY A 114 5.97 -4.46 -11.10
N GLY A 115 6.40 -4.30 -12.35
CA GLY A 115 5.54 -4.52 -13.53
C GLY A 115 6.05 -5.58 -14.50
N ALA A 116 5.24 -5.84 -15.54
CA ALA A 116 5.55 -6.78 -16.61
C ALA A 116 5.92 -6.08 -17.95
N GLY A 117 6.30 -4.80 -17.90
CA GLY A 117 6.59 -4.00 -19.10
C GLY A 117 5.37 -3.79 -20.00
N LYS A 118 4.18 -3.76 -19.40
CA LYS A 118 2.89 -3.60 -20.08
C LYS A 118 2.42 -2.15 -20.02
N ASP A 119 1.65 -1.75 -21.04
CA ASP A 119 1.00 -0.45 -21.01
C ASP A 119 -0.02 -0.40 -19.86
N ILE A 120 -0.23 0.79 -19.28
CA ILE A 120 -1.13 0.96 -18.13
C ILE A 120 -2.53 0.42 -18.44
N ASP A 121 -3.00 0.61 -19.66
CA ASP A 121 -4.34 0.18 -20.09
C ASP A 121 -4.45 -1.36 -20.23
N GLU A 122 -3.32 -2.07 -20.35
CA GLU A 122 -3.26 -3.55 -20.35
C GLU A 122 -3.23 -4.14 -18.92
N ILE A 123 -3.00 -3.33 -17.88
CA ILE A 123 -2.88 -3.84 -16.51
C ILE A 123 -4.27 -4.20 -15.98
N VAL A 124 -4.45 -5.47 -15.63
CA VAL A 124 -5.65 -5.95 -14.93
C VAL A 124 -5.31 -6.45 -13.53
N PRO A 125 -6.13 -6.15 -12.50
CA PRO A 125 -7.42 -5.45 -12.58
C PRO A 125 -7.35 -3.90 -12.70
N VAL A 126 -8.46 -3.30 -13.16
CA VAL A 126 -8.58 -1.85 -13.49
C VAL A 126 -8.21 -0.93 -12.31
N ALA A 127 -8.46 -1.35 -11.07
CA ALA A 127 -8.10 -0.58 -9.87
C ALA A 127 -6.59 -0.23 -9.82
N ARG A 128 -5.72 -1.09 -10.37
CA ARG A 128 -4.27 -0.83 -10.43
C ARG A 128 -3.93 0.24 -11.45
N GLN A 129 -4.70 0.35 -12.52
CA GLN A 129 -4.57 1.45 -13.48
C GLN A 129 -4.96 2.78 -12.82
N GLU A 130 -6.07 2.78 -12.07
CA GLU A 130 -6.52 3.96 -11.34
C GLU A 130 -5.46 4.42 -10.35
N LEU A 131 -4.85 3.50 -9.60
CA LEU A 131 -3.74 3.82 -8.70
C LEU A 131 -2.65 4.60 -9.43
N ILE A 132 -2.10 4.05 -10.53
CA ILE A 132 -1.00 4.70 -11.27
C ILE A 132 -1.35 6.10 -11.74
N ARG A 133 -2.57 6.29 -12.25
CA ARG A 133 -3.02 7.61 -12.72
C ARG A 133 -3.19 8.63 -11.59
N ARG A 134 -3.26 8.19 -10.33
CA ARG A 134 -3.43 9.03 -9.15
C ARG A 134 -2.18 9.22 -8.30
N LEU A 135 -1.09 8.54 -8.64
CA LEU A 135 0.18 8.70 -7.94
C LEU A 135 0.74 10.11 -8.12
N ASN A 136 1.35 10.61 -7.07
CA ASN A 136 2.18 11.80 -7.08
C ASN A 136 3.58 11.36 -7.49
N TYR A 137 4.10 11.93 -8.57
CA TYR A 137 5.43 11.61 -9.09
C TYR A 137 6.44 12.54 -8.42
N VAL A 138 7.42 11.94 -7.75
CA VAL A 138 8.58 12.66 -7.22
C VAL A 138 9.64 12.65 -8.32
N THR A 139 10.02 13.82 -8.81
CA THR A 139 11.08 14.03 -9.81
C THR A 139 12.33 14.60 -9.16
#